data_AF-A0A8J6XL54-F1
#
_entry.id   AF-A0A8J6XL54-F1
#
_cell.length_a   1.000
_cell.length_b   1.000
_cell.length_c   1.000
_cell.angle_alpha   90.00
_cell.angle_beta   90.00
_cell.angle_gamma   90.00
#
_symmetry.space_group_name_H-M   'P 1'
#
loop_
_entity.id
_entity.type
_entity.pdbx_description
1 polymer ?
#
loop_
_entity_poly.entity_id
_entity_poly.type
_entity_poly.pdbx_seq_one_letter_code
_entity_poly.pdbx_strand_id
1 'polypeptide(L)'
;MIVVADTSPICYLLLIGEIDVLPQLYGKVVIPEIVQKELINARSPNIVQTWIQTPPTWLVIQSVNTLSDENLDSLDPGERDAIVLAEQQKANLA
;
A
#
# COMPACT_ATOMS: atom_id res chain seq x y z
N MET A 1 4.34 14.48 6.20
CA MET A 1 3.42 14.30 5.07
C MET A 1 2.93 12.87 5.13
N ILE A 2 1.62 12.62 5.05
CA ILE A 2 1.09 11.25 5.04
C ILE A 2 1.00 10.82 3.58
N VAL A 3 1.50 9.62 3.28
CA VAL A 3 1.41 8.99 1.97
C VAL A 3 0.71 7.66 2.11
N VAL A 4 -0.25 7.40 1.23
CA VAL A 4 -0.87 6.10 1.03
C VAL A 4 -0.30 5.48 -0.23
N ALA A 5 0.24 4.27 -0.13
CA ALA A 5 0.79 3.54 -1.26
C ALA A 5 -0.12 2.37 -1.66
N ASP A 6 -0.16 2.09 -2.95
CA ASP A 6 -0.71 0.84 -3.49
C ASP A 6 0.34 -0.30 -3.46
N THR A 7 -0.02 -1.49 -3.95
CA THR A 7 0.81 -2.69 -4.08
C THR A 7 2.05 -2.45 -4.94
N SER A 8 1.92 -1.76 -6.07
CA SER A 8 2.98 -1.66 -7.09
C SER A 8 4.27 -0.97 -6.59
N PRO A 9 4.24 0.21 -5.95
CA PRO A 9 5.45 0.87 -5.43
C PRO A 9 6.24 -0.02 -4.46
N ILE A 10 5.56 -0.70 -3.53
CA ILE A 10 6.22 -1.58 -2.56
C ILE A 10 6.84 -2.79 -3.28
N CYS A 11 6.09 -3.43 -4.16
CA CYS A 11 6.54 -4.61 -4.89
C CYS A 11 7.81 -4.32 -5.70
N TYR A 12 7.80 -3.27 -6.53
CA TYR A 12 8.93 -2.98 -7.40
C TYR A 12 10.13 -2.44 -6.64
N LEU A 13 9.95 -1.61 -5.60
CA LEU A 13 11.07 -1.15 -4.79
C LEU A 13 11.75 -2.30 -4.04
N LEU A 14 11.00 -3.29 -3.57
CA LEU A 14 11.60 -4.51 -3.01
C LEU A 14 12.37 -5.31 -4.06
N LEU A 15 11.81 -5.45 -5.27
CA LEU A 15 12.45 -6.20 -6.35
C LEU A 15 13.77 -5.60 -6.82
N ILE A 16 13.89 -4.27 -6.80
CA ILE A 16 15.14 -3.58 -7.16
C ILE A 16 16.06 -3.29 -5.97
N GLY A 17 15.62 -3.59 -4.74
CA GLY A 17 16.41 -3.38 -3.52
C GLY A 17 16.40 -1.97 -2.95
N GLU A 18 15.43 -1.13 -3.31
CA GLU A 18 15.36 0.31 -3.00
C GLU A 18 14.16 0.68 -2.08
N ILE A 19 13.65 -0.27 -1.29
CA ILE A 19 12.48 -0.06 -0.42
C ILE A 19 12.68 1.06 0.62
N ASP A 20 13.92 1.34 1.01
CA ASP A 20 14.27 2.36 1.99
C ASP A 20 14.09 3.80 1.47
N VAL A 21 13.85 3.99 0.17
CA VAL A 21 13.49 5.30 -0.39
C VAL A 21 12.17 5.81 0.21
N LEU A 22 11.21 4.92 0.48
CA LEU A 22 9.90 5.30 1.04
C LEU A 22 10.00 6.00 2.41
N PRO A 23 10.65 5.42 3.44
CA PRO A 23 10.80 6.11 4.73
C PRO A 23 11.71 7.34 4.63
N GLN A 24 12.68 7.39 3.71
CA GLN A 24 13.52 8.59 3.52
C GLN A 24 12.72 9.78 2.99
N LEU A 25 11.78 9.54 2.06
CA LEU A 25 10.95 10.59 1.47
C LEU A 25 9.78 11.01 2.37
N TYR A 26 9.15 10.04 3.04
CA TYR A 26 7.84 10.24 3.68
C TYR A 26 7.86 10.04 5.20
N GLY A 27 8.89 9.39 5.74
CA GLY A 27 8.99 9.02 7.16
C GLY A 27 8.05 7.87 7.54
N LYS A 28 6.77 7.93 7.15
CA LYS A 28 5.79 6.86 7.28
C LYS A 28 5.00 6.70 5.99
N VAL A 29 4.67 5.45 5.66
CA VAL A 29 3.80 5.09 4.55
C VAL A 29 2.65 4.27 5.09
N VAL A 30 1.44 4.57 4.63
CA VAL A 30 0.24 3.84 4.98
C VAL A 30 -0.17 2.97 3.80
N ILE A 31 -0.63 1.76 4.05
CA ILE A 31 -1.28 0.92 3.03
C ILE A 31 -2.63 0.42 3.53
N PRO A 32 -3.61 0.23 2.62
CA PRO A 32 -4.82 -0.50 2.93
C PRO A 32 -4.56 -1.97 3.31
N GLU A 33 -5.43 -2.55 4.13
CA GLU A 33 -5.41 -3.99 4.41
C GLU A 33 -5.55 -4.86 3.14
N ILE A 34 -6.27 -4.40 2.11
CA ILE A 34 -6.38 -5.14 0.85
C ILE A 34 -5.04 -5.21 0.12
N VAL A 35 -4.28 -4.12 0.11
CA VAL A 35 -2.91 -4.06 -0.45
C VAL A 35 -1.99 -5.01 0.31
N GLN A 36 -2.08 -5.08 1.65
CA GLN A 36 -1.33 -6.07 2.41
C GLN A 36 -1.66 -7.52 1.94
N LYS A 37 -2.94 -7.83 1.71
CA LYS A 37 -3.36 -9.16 1.24
C LYS A 37 -2.83 -9.46 -0.16
N GLU A 38 -2.78 -8.48 -1.04
CA GLU A 38 -2.18 -8.59 -2.37
C GLU A 38 -0.67 -8.88 -2.29
N LEU A 39 0.05 -8.19 -1.41
CA LEU A 39 1.48 -8.42 -1.19
C LEU A 39 1.77 -9.83 -0.61
N ILE A 40 0.84 -10.41 0.16
CA ILE A 40 0.92 -11.78 0.70
C ILE A 40 0.53 -12.84 -0.35
N ASN A 41 -0.18 -12.48 -1.41
CA ASN A 41 -0.71 -13.43 -2.39
C ASN A 41 0.39 -14.32 -2.99
N ALA A 42 0.08 -15.60 -3.24
CA ALA A 42 0.98 -16.57 -3.85
C ALA A 42 1.53 -16.16 -5.22
N ARG A 43 0.87 -15.21 -5.91
CA ARG A 43 1.35 -14.63 -7.18
C ARG A 43 2.44 -13.57 -6.99
N SER A 44 2.59 -13.03 -5.78
CA SER A 44 3.61 -12.02 -5.48
C SER A 44 4.99 -12.67 -5.37
N PRO A 45 6.08 -11.97 -5.72
CA PRO A 45 7.43 -12.51 -5.59
C PRO A 45 7.75 -12.92 -4.15
N ASN A 46 8.55 -13.98 -3.95
CA ASN A 46 8.88 -14.49 -2.61
C ASN A 46 9.47 -13.40 -1.68
N ILE A 47 10.32 -12.52 -2.22
CA ILE A 47 10.90 -11.41 -1.44
C ILE A 47 9.83 -10.48 -0.87
N VAL A 48 8.77 -10.21 -1.64
CA VAL A 48 7.64 -9.37 -1.22
C VAL A 48 6.83 -10.07 -0.14
N GLN A 49 6.50 -11.35 -0.35
CA GLN A 49 5.76 -12.16 0.62
C GLN A 49 6.48 -12.26 1.96
N THR A 50 7.80 -12.52 1.95
CA THR A 50 8.59 -12.60 3.18
C THR A 50 8.69 -11.26 3.88
N TRP A 51 8.89 -10.17 3.13
CA TRP A 51 9.03 -8.84 3.70
C TRP A 51 7.75 -8.36 4.41
N ILE A 52 6.57 -8.55 3.80
CA ILE A 52 5.30 -8.07 4.35
C ILE A 52 4.82 -8.87 5.58
N GLN A 53 5.37 -10.06 5.83
CA GLN A 53 5.11 -10.84 7.06
C GLN A 53 5.73 -10.18 8.31
N THR A 54 6.80 -9.41 8.13
CA THR A 54 7.46 -8.66 9.20
C THR A 54 7.61 -7.20 8.76
N PRO A 55 6.50 -6.46 8.68
CA PRO A 55 6.53 -5.10 8.13
C PRO A 55 7.40 -4.19 9.01
N PRO A 56 8.17 -3.29 8.41
CA PRO A 56 8.97 -2.34 9.16
C PRO A 56 8.10 -1.33 9.90
N THR A 57 8.64 -0.71 10.95
CA THR A 57 7.89 0.21 11.84
C THR A 57 7.39 1.49 11.15
N TRP A 58 7.94 1.84 9.99
CA TRP A 58 7.49 2.99 9.20
C TRP A 58 6.30 2.66 8.29
N LEU A 59 6.00 1.38 8.06
CA LEU A 59 4.85 0.93 7.28
C LEU A 59 3.65 0.74 8.22
N VAL A 60 2.56 1.45 7.95
CA VAL A 60 1.32 1.38 8.71
C VAL A 60 0.26 0.71 7.86
N ILE A 61 -0.44 -0.26 8.41
CA ILE A 61 -1.51 -0.98 7.72
C ILE A 61 -2.82 -0.54 8.34
N GLN A 62 -3.78 -0.14 7.50
CA GLN A 62 -5.05 0.40 7.97
C GLN A 62 -6.23 -0.21 7.22
N SER A 63 -7.27 -0.55 7.97
CA SER A 63 -8.55 -0.98 7.40
C SER A 63 -9.27 0.20 6.76
N VAL A 64 -9.86 -0.06 5.61
CA VAL A 64 -10.71 0.89 4.89
C VAL A 64 -12.12 0.33 4.90
N ASN A 65 -13.05 1.10 5.46
CA ASN A 65 -14.48 0.82 5.26
C ASN A 65 -14.90 1.54 3.99
N THR A 66 -14.72 0.87 2.85
CA THR A 66 -15.15 1.37 1.56
C THR A 66 -16.68 1.36 1.52
N LEU A 67 -17.30 2.53 1.62
CA LEU A 67 -18.66 2.70 1.07
C LEU A 67 -18.51 2.56 -0.45
N SER A 68 -19.41 1.81 -1.09
CA SER A 68 -19.38 1.63 -2.53
C SER A 68 -19.51 2.98 -3.23
N ASP A 69 -18.42 3.48 -3.79
CA ASP A 69 -18.43 4.60 -4.72
C ASP A 69 -18.45 4.01 -6.13
N GLU A 70 -19.59 4.17 -6.81
CA GLU A 70 -19.80 3.66 -8.18
C GLU A 70 -18.75 4.20 -9.17
N ASN A 71 -18.12 5.35 -8.87
CA ASN A 71 -17.06 5.92 -9.71
C ASN A 71 -15.75 5.12 -9.64
N LEU A 72 -15.55 4.32 -8.59
CA LEU A 72 -14.33 3.54 -8.37
C LEU A 72 -14.51 2.05 -8.68
N ASP A 73 -15.68 1.63 -9.16
CA ASP A 73 -15.98 0.21 -9.45
C ASP A 73 -15.16 -0.37 -10.61
N SER A 74 -14.58 0.49 -11.44
CA SER A 74 -13.68 0.08 -12.54
C SER A 74 -12.22 -0.12 -12.11
N LEU A 75 -11.85 0.32 -10.91
CA LEU A 75 -10.50 0.18 -10.37
C LEU A 75 -10.33 -1.17 -9.67
N ASP A 76 -9.10 -1.67 -9.65
CA ASP A 76 -8.80 -2.83 -8.83
C ASP A 76 -8.92 -2.50 -7.33
N PRO A 77 -9.19 -3.53 -6.48
CA PRO A 77 -9.48 -3.31 -5.07
C PRO A 77 -8.37 -2.56 -4.31
N GLY A 78 -7.11 -2.85 -4.60
CA GLY A 78 -5.93 -2.16 -4.05
C GLY A 78 -5.94 -0.66 -4.33
N GLU A 79 -6.02 -0.29 -5.62
CA GLU A 79 -6.08 1.11 -6.07
C GLU A 79 -7.26 1.87 -5.44
N ARG A 80 -8.45 1.26 -5.46
CA ARG A 80 -9.65 1.88 -4.89
C ARG A 80 -9.49 2.18 -3.41
N ASP A 81 -9.08 1.21 -2.62
CA ASP A 81 -8.94 1.40 -1.17
C ASP A 81 -7.79 2.36 -0.84
N ALA A 82 -6.73 2.40 -1.65
CA ALA A 82 -5.64 3.37 -1.50
C ALA A 82 -6.14 4.81 -1.70
N ILE A 83 -6.94 5.05 -2.74
CA ILE A 83 -7.56 6.35 -3.01
C ILE A 83 -8.49 6.76 -1.85
N VAL A 84 -9.41 5.88 -1.45
CA VAL A 84 -10.37 6.18 -0.37
C VAL A 84 -9.63 6.48 0.94
N LEU A 85 -8.59 5.71 1.26
CA LEU A 85 -7.78 5.95 2.46
C LEU A 85 -7.02 7.28 2.38
N ALA A 86 -6.49 7.62 1.21
CA ALA A 86 -5.80 8.89 1.00
C ALA A 86 -6.75 10.08 1.22
N GLU A 87 -7.97 10.01 0.67
CA GLU A 87 -8.99 11.04 0.87
C GLU A 87 -9.39 11.19 2.34
N GLN A 88 -9.65 10.06 3.04
CA GLN A 88 -10.01 10.06 4.46
C GLN A 88 -8.93 10.70 5.34
N GLN A 89 -7.65 10.52 4.99
CA GLN A 89 -6.53 11.05 5.74
C GLN A 89 -6.01 12.41 5.24
N LYS A 90 -6.56 12.93 4.14
CA LYS A 90 -6.00 14.08 3.42
C LYS A 90 -4.50 13.87 3.10
N ALA A 91 -4.19 12.66 2.67
CA ALA A 91 -2.85 12.19 2.34
C ALA A 91 -2.59 12.26 0.83
N ASN A 92 -1.33 12.16 0.44
CA ASN A 92 -0.94 12.01 -0.96
C ASN A 92 -0.92 10.52 -1.35
N LEU A 93 -1.12 10.23 -2.64
CA LEU A 93 -0.97 8.89 -3.21
C LEU A 93 0.45 8.71 -3.74
N ALA A 94 1.00 7.50 -3.57
CA ALA A 94 2.29 7.07 -4.11
C ALA A 94 2.15 5.84 -5.01
#